data_AF-A0A7V8XCM1-F1
#
_entry.id   AF-A0A7V8XCM1-F1
#
_cell.length_a   1.000
_cell.length_b   1.000
_cell.length_c   1.000
_cell.angle_alpha   90.00
_cell.angle_beta   90.00
_cell.angle_gamma   90.00
#
_symmetry.space_group_name_H-M   'P 1'
#
loop_
_entity.id
_entity.type
_entity.pdbx_description
1 polymer ?
#
loop_
_entity_poly.entity_id
_entity_poly.type
_entity_poly.pdbx_seq_one_letter_code
_entity_poly.pdbx_strand_id
1 'polypeptide(L)'
;MISRFAYNTAGRVAAAALILGLAACQSEGLTSQDMARTPVSLALGPVASSTPEFGKFKICKSASSNVSGTFTISRSAVGASTGSALTSATIAPGNCVVVAEDAGSDGTVGSTITVTETSPGLASITGQRIDGAGGGIVTAEPFSNGDSRFVNQFHGYTFTFTNTVSVPTAGNNGCSPGYFKNHAFPAGFTSSTTFASVFGNNVFGSATLLDVLKTGGGGLSSLGRQTVAAFFNATIYTDFGFTAAEVVAEFNAVVPGSSADQNSLKAEFEALTDVNGRICTNPTGK
;
A
#
# COMPACT_ATOMS: atom_id res chain seq x y z
N MET A 1 14.98 37.61 -37.27
CA MET A 1 15.29 38.40 -36.06
C MET A 1 16.00 37.48 -35.08
N ILE A 2 17.33 37.56 -34.98
CA ILE A 2 18.07 38.20 -33.85
C ILE A 2 17.83 37.40 -32.56
N SER A 3 18.79 36.79 -31.86
CA SER A 3 20.22 37.09 -31.72
C SER A 3 21.03 35.87 -31.28
N ARG A 4 22.32 35.88 -31.64
CA ARG A 4 23.39 35.04 -31.09
C ARG A 4 23.82 35.59 -29.72
N PHE A 5 24.32 34.75 -28.82
CA PHE A 5 25.40 35.15 -27.91
C PHE A 5 26.40 34.02 -27.72
N ALA A 6 27.64 34.45 -27.53
CA ALA A 6 28.87 33.74 -27.75
C ALA A 6 29.73 33.77 -26.47
N TYR A 7 30.49 32.69 -26.28
CA TYR A 7 31.90 32.62 -25.85
C TYR A 7 32.37 32.83 -24.38
N ASN A 8 33.44 32.05 -24.12
CA ASN A 8 34.58 32.20 -23.17
C ASN A 8 34.31 31.88 -21.68
N THR A 9 35.23 31.27 -20.90
CA THR A 9 36.71 31.31 -20.95
C THR A 9 37.31 30.13 -20.17
N ALA A 10 38.46 29.64 -20.62
CA ALA A 10 39.35 28.75 -19.88
C ALA A 10 40.02 29.47 -18.69
N GLY A 11 40.28 28.75 -17.60
CA GLY A 11 41.13 29.18 -16.50
C GLY A 11 42.00 28.02 -16.01
N ARG A 12 43.32 28.11 -16.26
CA ARG A 12 44.38 27.28 -15.67
C ARG A 12 45.10 28.10 -14.60
N VAL A 13 45.27 27.57 -13.38
CA VAL A 13 46.24 27.97 -12.32
C VAL A 13 46.24 26.82 -11.29
N ALA A 14 47.26 26.38 -10.55
CA ALA A 14 48.73 26.31 -10.63
C ALA A 14 49.15 25.26 -9.58
N ALA A 15 50.36 24.72 -9.70
CA ALA A 15 50.97 23.75 -8.78
C ALA A 15 51.72 24.43 -7.61
N ALA A 16 51.75 23.78 -6.44
CA ALA A 16 52.72 23.87 -5.33
C ALA A 16 52.06 23.21 -4.08
N ALA A 17 52.68 22.50 -3.14
CA ALA A 17 54.06 22.12 -2.89
C ALA A 17 54.07 20.88 -1.97
N LEU A 18 55.18 20.13 -2.05
CA LEU A 18 55.64 19.12 -1.11
C LEU A 18 55.64 19.61 0.35
N ILE A 19 55.17 18.79 1.29
CA ILE A 19 55.78 18.66 2.62
C ILE A 19 55.89 17.17 2.95
N LEU A 20 57.14 16.67 2.91
CA LEU A 20 57.55 15.43 3.56
C LEU A 20 57.59 15.67 5.08
N GLY A 21 56.79 14.90 5.81
CA GLY A 21 56.90 14.75 7.26
C GLY A 21 56.94 13.26 7.60
N LEU A 22 58.16 12.69 7.65
CA LEU A 22 58.41 11.42 8.31
C LEU A 22 58.28 11.64 9.82
N ALA A 23 57.21 11.13 10.42
CA ALA A 23 57.10 10.96 11.87
C ALA A 23 57.15 9.47 12.21
N ALA A 24 57.97 9.16 13.21
CA ALA A 24 58.47 7.85 13.57
C ALA A 24 57.40 6.89 14.12
N CYS A 25 57.66 5.60 13.95
CA CYS A 25 56.95 4.49 14.58
C CYS A 25 56.87 4.66 16.11
N GLN A 26 55.65 4.63 16.65
CA GLN A 26 55.39 4.04 17.95
C GLN A 26 54.27 3.02 17.78
N SER A 27 54.61 1.75 17.92
CA SER A 27 53.67 0.63 17.96
C SER A 27 53.01 0.60 19.34
N GLU A 28 51.99 1.44 19.53
CA GLU A 28 51.09 1.35 20.66
C GLU A 28 50.05 0.27 20.31
N GLY A 29 49.96 -0.76 21.16
CA GLY A 29 49.06 -1.89 20.95
C GLY A 29 47.62 -1.41 20.75
N LEU A 30 46.99 -1.85 19.65
CA LEU A 30 45.57 -1.63 19.40
C LEU A 30 44.78 -2.37 20.49
N THR A 31 44.52 -1.68 21.60
CA THR A 31 43.44 -2.06 22.52
C THR A 31 42.16 -2.04 21.71
N SER A 32 41.55 -3.22 21.55
CA SER A 32 40.22 -3.41 20.97
C SER A 32 39.30 -2.32 21.50
N GLN A 33 39.03 -1.29 20.70
CA GLN A 33 38.02 -0.31 21.04
C GLN A 33 36.68 -1.03 20.94
N ASP A 34 36.24 -1.48 22.10
CA ASP A 34 34.89 -1.95 22.34
C ASP A 34 33.98 -0.73 22.11
N MET A 35 33.62 -0.50 20.84
CA MET A 35 32.64 0.51 20.47
C MET A 35 31.35 0.08 21.16
N ALA A 36 31.08 0.71 22.30
CA ALA A 36 29.90 0.45 23.12
C ALA A 36 28.67 0.54 22.21
N ARG A 37 28.18 -0.62 21.80
CA ARG A 37 27.01 -0.71 20.92
C ARG A 37 25.84 -0.13 21.69
N THR A 38 25.26 0.92 21.13
CA THR A 38 24.02 1.48 21.65
C THR A 38 22.99 0.36 21.69
N PRO A 39 22.34 0.12 22.85
CA PRO A 39 21.33 -0.93 22.95
C PRO A 39 20.28 -0.71 21.88
N VAL A 40 20.01 -1.75 21.09
CA VAL A 40 19.00 -1.71 20.03
C VAL A 40 17.65 -1.47 20.71
N SER A 41 17.03 -0.32 20.42
CA SER A 41 15.67 -0.03 20.86
C SER A 41 14.71 -1.00 20.17
N LEU A 42 14.05 -1.84 20.97
CA LEU A 42 13.13 -2.90 20.55
C LEU A 42 11.70 -2.37 20.39
N ALA A 43 11.49 -1.42 19.47
CA ALA A 43 10.19 -0.80 19.24
C ALA A 43 9.62 -1.24 17.88
N LEU A 44 8.81 -2.30 17.89
CA LEU A 44 7.94 -2.63 16.77
C LEU A 44 6.90 -1.52 16.55
N GLY A 45 6.56 -1.24 15.28
CA GLY A 45 5.53 -0.26 14.94
C GLY A 45 5.92 0.75 13.86
N PRO A 46 5.15 1.84 13.71
CA PRO A 46 5.34 2.82 12.64
C PRO A 46 6.70 3.49 12.70
N VAL A 47 7.31 3.69 11.53
CA VAL A 47 8.57 4.43 11.37
C VAL A 47 8.50 5.37 10.18
N ALA A 48 9.16 6.52 10.30
CA ALA A 48 9.16 7.54 9.24
C ALA A 48 10.15 7.24 8.10
N SER A 49 11.09 6.32 8.31
CA SER A 49 12.19 6.06 7.36
C SER A 49 12.15 4.63 6.82
N SER A 50 12.33 4.52 5.49
CA SER A 50 12.55 3.27 4.78
C SER A 50 14.01 2.79 4.79
N THR A 51 14.96 3.57 5.31
CA THR A 51 16.36 3.14 5.39
C THR A 51 16.48 1.89 6.26
N PRO A 52 17.13 0.81 5.81
CA PRO A 52 17.33 -0.39 6.62
C PRO A 52 18.19 -0.06 7.85
N GLU A 53 17.85 -0.69 8.98
CA GLU A 53 18.55 -0.57 10.26
C GLU A 53 18.94 -1.96 10.75
N PHE A 54 20.11 -2.10 11.36
CA PHE A 54 20.56 -3.38 11.92
C PHE A 54 19.56 -3.94 12.93
N GLY A 55 19.33 -5.24 12.85
CA GLY A 55 18.40 -5.93 13.74
C GLY A 55 16.94 -5.61 13.49
N LYS A 56 16.59 -4.90 12.41
CA LYS A 56 15.19 -4.57 12.08
C LYS A 56 14.76 -5.14 10.74
N PHE A 57 13.53 -5.61 10.70
CA PHE A 57 12.82 -5.98 9.49
C PHE A 57 11.65 -5.00 9.30
N LYS A 58 11.74 -4.16 8.27
CA LYS A 58 10.74 -3.15 7.94
C LYS A 58 9.94 -3.54 6.71
N ILE A 59 8.65 -3.25 6.75
CA ILE A 59 7.76 -3.28 5.58
C ILE A 59 7.28 -1.86 5.32
N CYS A 60 7.41 -1.41 4.08
CA CYS A 60 6.90 -0.14 3.61
C CYS A 60 5.85 -0.37 2.52
N LYS A 61 4.90 0.56 2.43
CA LYS A 61 4.00 0.67 1.29
C LYS A 61 4.44 1.84 0.43
N SER A 62 4.70 1.61 -0.85
CA SER A 62 5.05 2.69 -1.77
C SER A 62 3.97 3.78 -1.76
N ALA A 63 4.37 5.04 -1.76
CA ALA A 63 3.44 6.18 -1.89
C ALA A 63 2.70 6.18 -3.24
N SER A 64 3.22 5.46 -4.24
CA SER A 64 2.54 5.25 -5.54
C SER A 64 1.47 4.15 -5.49
N SER A 65 1.32 3.45 -4.36
CA SER A 65 0.25 2.47 -4.22
C SER A 65 -1.09 3.20 -4.06
N ASN A 66 -2.15 2.67 -4.64
CA ASN A 66 -3.50 3.21 -4.47
C ASN A 66 -4.35 2.43 -3.46
N VAL A 67 -3.80 1.37 -2.87
CA VAL A 67 -4.43 0.57 -1.81
C VAL A 67 -3.45 0.26 -0.69
N SER A 68 -3.97 0.07 0.52
CA SER A 68 -3.21 -0.40 1.68
C SER A 68 -2.76 -1.85 1.51
N GLY A 69 -1.60 -2.19 2.06
CA GLY A 69 -1.11 -3.56 2.13
C GLY A 69 -1.52 -4.23 3.44
N THR A 70 -2.03 -5.45 3.39
CA THR A 70 -2.26 -6.34 4.53
C THR A 70 -1.23 -7.45 4.50
N PHE A 71 -0.50 -7.61 5.59
CA PHE A 71 0.64 -8.50 5.71
C PHE A 71 0.42 -9.51 6.83
N THR A 72 0.76 -10.76 6.58
CA THR A 72 0.98 -11.77 7.61
C THR A 72 2.49 -11.95 7.80
N ILE A 73 2.90 -12.03 9.06
CA ILE A 73 4.31 -12.10 9.45
C ILE A 73 4.48 -13.32 10.34
N SER A 74 5.46 -14.17 10.01
CA SER A 74 5.87 -15.28 10.86
C SER A 74 7.34 -15.19 11.20
N ARG A 75 7.65 -15.55 12.45
CA ARG A 75 9.02 -15.60 12.97
C ARG A 75 9.36 -17.03 13.37
N SER A 76 10.53 -17.48 12.95
CA SER A 76 11.18 -18.68 13.48
C SER A 76 12.49 -18.27 14.15
N ALA A 77 12.62 -18.57 15.45
CA ALA A 77 13.85 -18.30 16.19
C ALA A 77 14.96 -19.27 15.74
N VAL A 78 16.17 -18.74 15.58
CA VAL A 78 17.38 -19.53 15.30
C VAL A 78 18.33 -19.38 16.49
N GLY A 79 18.75 -20.50 17.05
CA GLY A 79 19.57 -20.52 18.26
C GLY A 79 18.84 -19.94 19.47
N ALA A 80 19.56 -19.21 20.33
CA ALA A 80 19.03 -18.61 21.55
C ALA A 80 18.35 -17.24 21.33
N SER A 81 17.81 -16.99 20.13
CA SER A 81 17.26 -15.69 19.77
C SER A 81 16.03 -15.31 20.62
N THR A 82 16.07 -14.09 21.16
CA THR A 82 14.97 -13.43 21.88
C THR A 82 14.26 -12.37 21.04
N GLY A 83 14.42 -12.41 19.71
CA GLY A 83 13.77 -11.47 18.78
C GLY A 83 12.24 -11.47 18.91
N SER A 84 11.62 -10.42 18.38
CA SER A 84 10.17 -10.22 18.40
C SER A 84 9.65 -9.95 17.00
N ALA A 85 8.38 -10.30 16.74
CA ALA A 85 7.70 -9.99 15.48
C ALA A 85 6.21 -9.76 15.71
N LEU A 86 5.62 -8.86 14.91
CA LEU A 86 4.18 -8.78 14.75
C LEU A 86 3.67 -10.06 14.07
N THR A 87 2.39 -10.38 14.27
CA THR A 87 1.72 -11.48 13.53
C THR A 87 1.08 -10.98 12.24
N SER A 88 0.66 -9.71 12.23
CA SER A 88 0.03 -9.06 11.09
C SER A 88 0.24 -7.54 11.13
N ALA A 89 0.17 -6.90 9.97
CA ALA A 89 0.16 -5.44 9.85
C ALA A 89 -0.70 -4.99 8.67
N THR A 90 -1.38 -3.85 8.80
CA THR A 90 -1.99 -3.13 7.68
C THR A 90 -1.26 -1.80 7.52
N ILE A 91 -0.73 -1.55 6.32
CA ILE A 91 0.16 -0.42 6.05
C ILE A 91 -0.41 0.39 4.89
N ALA A 92 -0.82 1.63 5.19
CA ALA A 92 -1.32 2.55 4.18
C ALA A 92 -0.20 3.06 3.26
N PRO A 93 -0.51 3.46 2.00
CA PRO A 93 0.47 4.02 1.07
C PRO A 93 1.33 5.13 1.69
N GLY A 94 2.64 5.09 1.44
CA GLY A 94 3.60 6.07 1.94
C GLY A 94 4.11 5.82 3.35
N ASN A 95 3.61 4.80 4.06
CA ASN A 95 4.02 4.49 5.43
C ASN A 95 4.93 3.27 5.51
N CYS A 96 5.70 3.19 6.60
CA CYS A 96 6.57 2.07 6.95
C CYS A 96 6.32 1.59 8.38
N VAL A 97 6.52 0.30 8.62
CA VAL A 97 6.37 -0.35 9.92
C VAL A 97 7.55 -1.30 10.16
N VAL A 98 8.16 -1.24 11.33
CA VAL A 98 9.06 -2.29 11.83
C VAL A 98 8.20 -3.45 12.30
N VAL A 99 8.26 -4.56 11.58
CA VAL A 99 7.41 -5.73 11.85
C VAL A 99 8.14 -6.83 12.60
N ALA A 100 9.47 -6.82 12.61
CA ALA A 100 10.26 -7.72 13.45
C ALA A 100 11.60 -7.09 13.80
N GLU A 101 12.13 -7.49 14.95
CA GLU A 101 13.44 -7.08 15.44
C GLU A 101 14.18 -8.23 16.11
N ASP A 102 15.50 -8.25 15.95
CA ASP A 102 16.37 -9.23 16.59
C ASP A 102 17.78 -8.68 16.79
N ALA A 103 18.29 -8.81 18.01
CA ALA A 103 19.63 -8.36 18.39
C ALA A 103 20.58 -9.54 18.66
N GLY A 104 20.33 -10.72 18.06
CA GLY A 104 21.17 -11.90 18.18
C GLY A 104 22.65 -11.58 17.96
N SER A 105 23.48 -11.99 18.92
CA SER A 105 24.83 -11.45 19.13
C SER A 105 25.91 -12.03 18.20
N ASP A 106 25.58 -13.08 17.46
CA ASP A 106 26.50 -13.72 16.52
C ASP A 106 25.80 -13.98 15.17
N GLY A 107 26.57 -14.38 14.16
CA GLY A 107 26.05 -14.66 12.82
C GLY A 107 25.11 -15.87 12.74
N THR A 108 24.94 -16.62 13.84
CA THR A 108 24.16 -17.87 13.92
C THR A 108 22.92 -17.75 14.83
N VAL A 109 22.85 -16.71 15.65
CA VAL A 109 21.72 -16.39 16.52
C VAL A 109 20.93 -15.25 15.91
N GLY A 110 19.63 -15.46 15.71
CA GLY A 110 18.75 -14.46 15.11
C GLY A 110 17.37 -15.01 14.81
N SER A 111 16.65 -14.37 13.90
CA SER A 111 15.30 -14.76 13.51
C SER A 111 15.17 -14.87 12.01
N THR A 112 14.57 -15.95 11.54
CA THR A 112 14.06 -16.03 10.18
C THR A 112 12.66 -15.45 10.14
N ILE A 113 12.48 -14.37 9.39
CA ILE A 113 11.23 -13.63 9.24
C ILE A 113 10.66 -13.89 7.86
N THR A 114 9.43 -14.39 7.80
CA THR A 114 8.66 -14.58 6.56
C THR A 114 7.55 -13.55 6.49
N VAL A 115 7.36 -12.94 5.32
CA VAL A 115 6.33 -11.92 5.09
C VAL A 115 5.51 -12.29 3.87
N THR A 116 4.19 -12.33 4.04
CA THR A 116 3.24 -12.50 2.93
C THR A 116 2.26 -11.33 2.90
N GLU A 117 2.21 -10.58 1.81
CA GLU A 117 1.15 -9.62 1.51
C GLU A 117 -0.05 -10.35 0.90
N THR A 118 -1.25 -10.07 1.42
CA THR A 118 -2.52 -10.66 0.97
C THR A 118 -3.44 -9.64 0.32
N SER A 119 -3.01 -8.39 0.16
CA SER A 119 -3.79 -7.34 -0.52
C SER A 119 -3.88 -7.58 -2.03
N PRO A 120 -4.98 -7.15 -2.68
CA PRO A 120 -5.10 -7.21 -4.13
C PRO A 120 -4.11 -6.27 -4.83
N GLY A 121 -3.83 -6.55 -6.10
CA GLY A 121 -3.09 -5.65 -6.97
C GLY A 121 -1.59 -5.54 -6.69
N LEU A 122 -0.95 -6.55 -6.07
CA LEU A 122 0.50 -6.54 -5.90
C LEU A 122 1.20 -6.41 -7.25
N ALA A 123 1.86 -5.27 -7.47
CA ALA A 123 2.50 -4.92 -8.73
C ALA A 123 4.01 -5.15 -8.67
N SER A 124 4.67 -4.76 -7.57
CA SER A 124 6.12 -4.95 -7.40
C SER A 124 6.55 -4.94 -5.93
N ILE A 125 7.73 -5.50 -5.69
CA ILE A 125 8.43 -5.45 -4.41
C ILE A 125 9.86 -4.98 -4.68
N THR A 126 10.34 -4.01 -3.90
CA THR A 126 11.75 -3.61 -3.89
C THR A 126 12.33 -3.82 -2.51
N GLY A 127 13.59 -4.24 -2.44
CA GLY A 127 14.26 -4.56 -1.19
C GLY A 127 15.54 -3.77 -0.99
N GLN A 128 15.79 -3.38 0.26
CA GLN A 128 17.06 -2.87 0.72
C GLN A 128 17.58 -3.72 1.88
N ARG A 129 18.90 -3.91 1.93
CA ARG A 129 19.58 -4.67 2.98
C ARG A 129 20.79 -3.90 3.48
N ILE A 130 21.10 -4.06 4.75
CA ILE A 130 22.38 -3.64 5.36
C ILE A 130 23.03 -4.83 6.07
N ASP A 131 24.33 -5.03 5.81
CA ASP A 131 25.12 -6.16 6.33
C ASP A 131 26.36 -5.67 7.10
N GLY A 132 26.46 -6.02 8.38
CA GLY A 132 27.64 -5.77 9.22
C GLY A 132 27.97 -4.29 9.46
N ALA A 133 28.75 -4.00 10.50
CA ALA A 133 29.04 -2.63 10.95
C ALA A 133 29.90 -1.76 9.98
N GLY A 134 30.10 -2.19 8.74
CA GLY A 134 30.81 -1.44 7.70
C GLY A 134 30.32 -1.73 6.28
N GLY A 135 29.26 -2.54 6.11
CA GLY A 135 28.66 -2.76 4.79
C GLY A 135 27.81 -1.57 4.37
N GLY A 136 27.96 -1.16 3.10
CA GLY A 136 27.04 -0.21 2.49
C GLY A 136 25.63 -0.79 2.38
N ILE A 137 24.65 0.09 2.14
CA ILE A 137 23.28 -0.35 1.85
C ILE A 137 23.22 -0.97 0.46
N VAL A 138 22.73 -2.21 0.39
CA VAL A 138 22.35 -2.87 -0.87
C VAL A 138 20.94 -2.42 -1.21
N THR A 139 20.74 -1.82 -2.38
CA THR A 139 19.46 -1.19 -2.78
C THR A 139 18.56 -2.05 -3.68
N ALA A 140 19.02 -3.23 -4.06
CA ALA A 140 18.31 -4.17 -4.93
C ALA A 140 18.32 -5.58 -4.33
N GLU A 141 17.96 -5.70 -3.05
CA GLU A 141 17.78 -6.99 -2.41
C GLU A 141 16.58 -7.70 -3.07
N PRO A 142 16.78 -8.84 -3.75
CA PRO A 142 15.67 -9.57 -4.35
C PRO A 142 14.75 -10.07 -3.24
N PHE A 143 13.44 -10.07 -3.46
CA PHE A 143 12.46 -10.62 -2.53
C PHE A 143 11.15 -10.91 -3.26
N SER A 144 10.59 -12.09 -3.03
CA SER A 144 9.27 -12.48 -3.54
C SER A 144 8.25 -12.50 -2.40
N ASN A 145 6.97 -12.38 -2.73
CA ASN A 145 5.92 -12.46 -1.73
C ASN A 145 5.93 -13.85 -1.05
N GLY A 146 6.01 -13.91 0.28
CA GLY A 146 6.17 -15.14 1.04
C GLY A 146 7.61 -15.58 1.29
N ASP A 147 8.61 -14.81 0.83
CA ASP A 147 10.03 -15.10 1.11
C ASP A 147 10.38 -14.89 2.59
N SER A 148 11.50 -15.47 2.99
CA SER A 148 12.07 -15.33 4.34
C SER A 148 13.45 -14.70 4.35
N ARG A 149 13.75 -13.84 5.34
CA ARG A 149 15.13 -13.34 5.58
C ARG A 149 15.55 -13.52 7.02
N PHE A 150 16.85 -13.74 7.21
CA PHE A 150 17.46 -13.87 8.51
C PHE A 150 17.88 -12.49 9.03
N VAL A 151 17.37 -12.09 10.20
CA VAL A 151 17.64 -10.82 10.86
C VAL A 151 18.32 -11.06 12.21
N ASN A 152 19.33 -10.25 12.52
CA ASN A 152 20.06 -10.22 13.79
C ASN A 152 20.75 -8.86 13.92
N GLN A 153 21.61 -8.66 14.93
CA GLN A 153 22.27 -7.37 15.13
C GLN A 153 23.20 -6.91 13.98
N PHE A 154 23.47 -7.76 12.99
CA PHE A 154 24.31 -7.45 11.83
C PHE A 154 23.52 -7.33 10.54
N HIS A 155 22.27 -7.78 10.50
CA HIS A 155 21.45 -7.79 9.29
C HIS A 155 20.18 -6.99 9.51
N GLY A 156 19.86 -6.11 8.55
CA GLY A 156 18.65 -5.31 8.55
C GLY A 156 18.03 -5.25 7.17
N TYR A 157 16.69 -5.21 7.09
CA TYR A 157 15.97 -5.22 5.83
C TYR A 157 14.86 -4.18 5.82
N THR A 158 14.64 -3.59 4.65
CA THR A 158 13.40 -2.89 4.32
C THR A 158 12.87 -3.40 2.99
N PHE A 159 11.62 -3.85 2.97
CA PHE A 159 10.92 -4.19 1.74
C PHE A 159 9.79 -3.20 1.48
N THR A 160 9.75 -2.63 0.28
CA THR A 160 8.69 -1.72 -0.16
C THR A 160 7.81 -2.42 -1.16
N PHE A 161 6.54 -2.57 -0.81
CA PHE A 161 5.52 -3.19 -1.66
C PHE A 161 4.72 -2.11 -2.38
N THR A 162 4.51 -2.28 -3.68
CA THR A 162 3.67 -1.42 -4.49
C THR A 162 2.45 -2.20 -4.93
N ASN A 163 1.26 -1.73 -4.53
CA ASN A 163 0.00 -2.29 -5.04
C ASN A 163 -0.70 -1.28 -5.92
N THR A 164 -1.09 -1.74 -7.10
CA THR A 164 -1.89 -0.98 -8.03
C THR A 164 -3.07 -1.87 -8.41
N VAL A 165 -4.23 -1.51 -7.89
CA VAL A 165 -5.48 -1.99 -8.47
C VAL A 165 -5.85 -1.03 -9.59
N SER A 166 -6.29 -1.54 -10.74
CA SER A 166 -6.84 -0.66 -11.77
C SER A 166 -8.12 -0.05 -11.21
N VAL A 167 -8.06 1.23 -10.82
CA VAL A 167 -9.29 2.00 -10.66
C VAL A 167 -9.92 2.05 -12.03
N PRO A 168 -11.18 1.63 -12.19
CA PRO A 168 -11.81 1.74 -13.47
C PRO A 168 -11.78 3.18 -13.94
N THR A 169 -11.38 3.36 -15.19
CA THR A 169 -11.41 4.69 -15.79
C THR A 169 -12.84 5.21 -15.67
N ALA A 170 -13.01 6.39 -15.09
CA ALA A 170 -14.33 6.91 -14.87
C ALA A 170 -15.09 6.99 -16.20
N GLY A 171 -16.08 6.12 -16.33
CA GLY A 171 -17.04 6.22 -17.41
C GLY A 171 -17.74 7.56 -17.30
N ASN A 172 -17.82 8.31 -18.38
CA ASN A 172 -18.49 9.62 -18.38
C ASN A 172 -20.03 9.52 -18.34
N ASN A 173 -20.60 8.36 -17.97
CA ASN A 173 -21.99 7.99 -18.23
C ASN A 173 -22.77 7.51 -16.99
N GLY A 174 -22.26 7.67 -15.76
CA GLY A 174 -22.98 7.23 -14.56
C GLY A 174 -24.13 8.14 -14.12
N CYS A 175 -25.18 7.53 -13.57
CA CYS A 175 -26.33 8.16 -12.94
C CYS A 175 -26.28 8.05 -11.42
N SER A 176 -26.67 9.13 -10.74
CA SER A 176 -26.60 9.19 -9.29
C SER A 176 -27.65 8.28 -8.62
N PRO A 177 -27.47 7.91 -7.34
CA PRO A 177 -28.51 7.21 -6.57
C PRO A 177 -29.85 7.96 -6.56
N GLY A 178 -29.83 9.30 -6.67
CA GLY A 178 -31.02 10.14 -6.73
C GLY A 178 -31.86 9.90 -7.99
N TYR A 179 -31.22 9.65 -9.13
CA TYR A 179 -31.88 9.34 -10.40
C TYR A 179 -32.69 8.05 -10.28
N PHE A 180 -32.06 6.96 -9.86
CA PHE A 180 -32.68 5.63 -9.80
C PHE A 180 -33.82 5.49 -8.79
N LYS A 181 -33.99 6.43 -7.85
CA LYS A 181 -35.15 6.44 -6.93
C LYS A 181 -36.48 6.65 -7.66
N ASN A 182 -36.45 7.39 -8.77
CA ASN A 182 -37.64 7.88 -9.46
C ASN A 182 -37.67 7.50 -10.95
N HIS A 183 -36.77 6.62 -11.41
CA HIS A 183 -36.66 6.21 -12.81
C HIS A 183 -36.83 4.69 -12.97
N ALA A 184 -37.02 4.26 -14.21
CA ALA A 184 -37.14 2.85 -14.55
C ALA A 184 -35.86 2.09 -14.17
N PHE A 185 -36.05 0.85 -13.69
CA PHE A 185 -34.96 -0.05 -13.35
C PHE A 185 -34.39 -0.66 -14.63
N PRO A 186 -33.10 -1.05 -14.65
CA PRO A 186 -32.55 -1.81 -15.76
C PRO A 186 -33.33 -3.10 -16.01
N ALA A 187 -33.31 -3.58 -17.26
CA ALA A 187 -34.01 -4.81 -17.63
C ALA A 187 -33.57 -5.99 -16.73
N GLY A 188 -34.53 -6.77 -16.25
CA GLY A 188 -34.30 -7.88 -15.31
C GLY A 188 -34.40 -7.51 -13.83
N PHE A 189 -34.53 -6.22 -13.50
CA PHE A 189 -34.69 -5.74 -12.13
C PHE A 189 -36.01 -5.00 -11.94
N THR A 190 -36.55 -5.09 -10.73
CA THR A 190 -37.79 -4.42 -10.32
C THR A 190 -37.62 -3.77 -8.95
N SER A 191 -38.58 -2.94 -8.55
CA SER A 191 -38.65 -2.39 -7.19
C SER A 191 -38.79 -3.45 -6.09
N SER A 192 -39.14 -4.70 -6.44
CA SER A 192 -39.24 -5.82 -5.50
C SER A 192 -38.00 -6.72 -5.48
N THR A 193 -37.00 -6.47 -6.34
CA THR A 193 -35.76 -7.26 -6.34
C THR A 193 -35.00 -7.02 -5.04
N THR A 194 -34.67 -8.08 -4.32
CA THR A 194 -34.00 -7.96 -3.01
C THR A 194 -32.51 -7.71 -3.19
N PHE A 195 -31.91 -6.92 -2.29
CA PHE A 195 -30.46 -6.69 -2.31
C PHE A 195 -29.68 -8.01 -2.21
N ALA A 196 -30.11 -8.91 -1.32
CA ALA A 196 -29.47 -10.21 -1.12
C ALA A 196 -29.50 -11.10 -2.38
N SER A 197 -30.53 -11.01 -3.23
CA SER A 197 -30.59 -11.79 -4.48
C SER A 197 -29.54 -11.39 -5.50
N VAL A 198 -29.08 -10.13 -5.48
CA VAL A 198 -28.09 -9.59 -6.41
C VAL A 198 -26.69 -9.71 -5.85
N PHE A 199 -26.50 -9.33 -4.59
CA PHE A 199 -25.17 -9.23 -3.98
C PHE A 199 -24.76 -10.49 -3.22
N GLY A 200 -25.66 -11.47 -3.04
CA GLY A 200 -25.39 -12.67 -2.23
C GLY A 200 -25.18 -12.39 -0.75
N ASN A 201 -25.46 -11.16 -0.29
CA ASN A 201 -25.21 -10.68 1.06
C ASN A 201 -26.49 -10.08 1.67
N ASN A 202 -26.79 -10.46 2.92
CA ASN A 202 -27.98 -10.05 3.65
C ASN A 202 -27.74 -8.90 4.65
N VAL A 203 -26.70 -8.08 4.46
CA VAL A 203 -26.38 -6.95 5.37
C VAL A 203 -27.50 -5.90 5.49
N PHE A 204 -28.43 -5.85 4.54
CA PHE A 204 -29.63 -5.00 4.59
C PHE A 204 -30.92 -5.79 4.89
N GLY A 205 -30.83 -7.04 5.36
CA GLY A 205 -31.98 -7.89 5.61
C GLY A 205 -32.84 -8.09 4.35
N SER A 206 -34.16 -8.05 4.53
CA SER A 206 -35.12 -8.21 3.41
C SER A 206 -35.28 -6.96 2.52
N ALA A 207 -34.39 -5.97 2.63
CA ALA A 207 -34.47 -4.74 1.85
C ALA A 207 -34.38 -5.02 0.34
N THR A 208 -35.21 -4.32 -0.42
CA THR A 208 -35.11 -4.28 -1.88
C THR A 208 -34.00 -3.34 -2.35
N LEU A 209 -33.61 -3.43 -3.63
CA LEU A 209 -32.72 -2.45 -4.24
C LEU A 209 -33.26 -1.02 -4.12
N LEU A 210 -34.59 -0.85 -4.21
CA LEU A 210 -35.24 0.45 -4.01
C LEU A 210 -35.15 0.93 -2.56
N ASP A 211 -35.34 0.04 -1.59
CA ASP A 211 -35.21 0.39 -0.16
C ASP A 211 -33.79 0.82 0.15
N VAL A 212 -32.78 0.09 -0.37
CA VAL A 212 -31.37 0.44 -0.20
C VAL A 212 -31.08 1.80 -0.82
N LEU A 213 -31.54 2.08 -2.05
CA LEU A 213 -31.43 3.40 -2.69
C LEU A 213 -32.03 4.53 -1.84
N LYS A 214 -33.09 4.26 -1.07
CA LYS A 214 -33.79 5.24 -0.22
C LYS A 214 -33.18 5.43 1.17
N THR A 215 -32.16 4.67 1.56
CA THR A 215 -31.52 4.82 2.87
C THR A 215 -30.89 6.22 3.07
N GLY A 216 -30.57 6.58 4.32
CA GLY A 216 -29.99 7.88 4.70
C GLY A 216 -28.46 7.91 4.83
N GLY A 217 -27.88 9.09 5.08
CA GLY A 217 -26.42 9.30 5.12
C GLY A 217 -25.62 8.39 6.07
N GLY A 218 -24.34 8.20 5.76
CA GLY A 218 -23.35 7.57 6.64
C GLY A 218 -23.15 6.05 6.50
N GLY A 219 -21.92 5.60 6.74
CA GLY A 219 -21.52 4.19 6.85
C GLY A 219 -22.04 3.28 5.74
N LEU A 220 -22.42 2.06 6.15
CA LEU A 220 -22.94 1.02 5.27
C LEU A 220 -24.15 1.48 4.44
N SER A 221 -25.07 2.26 5.03
CA SER A 221 -26.23 2.80 4.29
C SER A 221 -25.79 3.66 3.10
N SER A 222 -24.79 4.52 3.30
CA SER A 222 -24.24 5.37 2.25
C SER A 222 -23.54 4.58 1.16
N LEU A 223 -22.73 3.60 1.53
CA LEU A 223 -22.11 2.67 0.58
C LEU A 223 -23.17 1.88 -0.19
N GLY A 224 -24.21 1.36 0.48
CA GLY A 224 -25.27 0.58 -0.15
C GLY A 224 -25.97 1.34 -1.27
N ARG A 225 -26.30 2.63 -1.06
CA ARG A 225 -26.89 3.46 -2.12
C ARG A 225 -25.99 3.63 -3.32
N GLN A 226 -24.73 3.97 -3.08
CA GLN A 226 -23.76 4.17 -4.16
C GLN A 226 -23.53 2.85 -4.91
N THR A 227 -23.48 1.73 -4.21
CA THR A 227 -23.32 0.39 -4.77
C THR A 227 -24.50 0.02 -5.68
N VAL A 228 -25.74 0.23 -5.25
CA VAL A 228 -26.92 -0.07 -6.10
C VAL A 228 -26.92 0.82 -7.36
N ALA A 229 -26.60 2.12 -7.22
CA ALA A 229 -26.49 3.01 -8.38
C ALA A 229 -25.36 2.58 -9.33
N ALA A 230 -24.18 2.26 -8.80
CA ALA A 230 -23.05 1.76 -9.58
C ALA A 230 -23.40 0.46 -10.32
N PHE A 231 -24.07 -0.47 -9.65
CA PHE A 231 -24.54 -1.71 -10.26
C PHE A 231 -25.50 -1.44 -11.43
N PHE A 232 -26.49 -0.57 -11.25
CA PHE A 232 -27.40 -0.21 -12.34
C PHE A 232 -26.69 0.47 -13.50
N ASN A 233 -25.77 1.40 -13.24
CA ASN A 233 -24.98 2.00 -14.30
C ASN A 233 -24.13 0.97 -15.05
N ALA A 234 -23.48 0.05 -14.34
CA ALA A 234 -22.69 -1.03 -14.94
C ALA A 234 -23.53 -2.01 -15.79
N THR A 235 -24.84 -2.13 -15.51
CA THR A 235 -25.76 -2.93 -16.34
C THR A 235 -26.25 -2.18 -17.59
N ILE A 236 -26.31 -0.84 -17.54
CA ILE A 236 -26.83 0.00 -18.63
C ILE A 236 -25.71 0.43 -19.58
N TYR A 237 -24.57 0.81 -19.03
CA TYR A 237 -23.46 1.44 -19.75
C TYR A 237 -22.25 0.53 -19.76
N THR A 238 -21.82 0.14 -20.96
CA THR A 238 -20.63 -0.70 -21.15
C THR A 238 -19.33 0.01 -20.79
N ASP A 239 -19.35 1.34 -20.67
CA ASP A 239 -18.20 2.18 -20.37
C ASP A 239 -18.25 2.82 -18.98
N PHE A 240 -19.09 2.34 -18.05
CA PHE A 240 -19.21 2.87 -16.68
C PHE A 240 -17.89 2.81 -15.88
N GLY A 241 -16.98 1.93 -16.28
CA GLY A 241 -15.74 1.63 -15.58
C GLY A 241 -15.82 0.26 -14.92
N PHE A 242 -16.85 0.00 -14.12
CA PHE A 242 -17.09 -1.32 -13.56
C PHE A 242 -18.09 -2.12 -14.41
N THR A 243 -17.90 -3.43 -14.45
CA THR A 243 -18.96 -4.39 -14.78
C THR A 243 -19.85 -4.63 -13.55
N ALA A 244 -21.07 -5.10 -13.78
CA ALA A 244 -22.01 -5.41 -12.70
C ALA A 244 -21.44 -6.46 -11.72
N ALA A 245 -20.66 -7.42 -12.23
CA ALA A 245 -20.00 -8.45 -11.43
C ALA A 245 -18.88 -7.87 -10.55
N GLU A 246 -18.09 -6.93 -11.07
CA GLU A 246 -17.04 -6.27 -10.29
C GLU A 246 -17.64 -5.38 -9.19
N VAL A 247 -18.74 -4.65 -9.45
CA VAL A 247 -19.44 -3.90 -8.39
C VAL A 247 -19.86 -4.81 -7.24
N VAL A 248 -20.38 -6.00 -7.54
CA VAL A 248 -20.77 -6.99 -6.52
C VAL A 248 -19.53 -7.51 -5.76
N ALA A 249 -18.44 -7.81 -6.48
CA ALA A 249 -17.21 -8.30 -5.88
C ALA A 249 -16.58 -7.27 -4.94
N GLU A 250 -16.44 -6.02 -5.37
CA GLU A 250 -15.87 -4.93 -4.56
C GLU A 250 -16.69 -4.65 -3.30
N PHE A 251 -18.03 -4.62 -3.43
CA PHE A 251 -18.90 -4.45 -2.27
C PHE A 251 -18.71 -5.57 -1.24
N ASN A 252 -18.68 -6.82 -1.71
CA ASN A 252 -18.52 -7.98 -0.83
C ASN A 252 -17.10 -8.08 -0.24
N ALA A 253 -16.10 -7.49 -0.88
CA ALA A 253 -14.74 -7.43 -0.35
C ALA A 253 -14.63 -6.50 0.87
N VAL A 254 -15.41 -5.41 0.93
CA VAL A 254 -15.33 -4.41 2.01
C VAL A 254 -16.41 -4.56 3.09
N VAL A 255 -17.36 -5.49 2.94
CA VAL A 255 -18.46 -5.72 3.90
C VAL A 255 -18.38 -7.13 4.49
N PRO A 256 -18.38 -7.31 5.83
CA PRO A 256 -18.66 -6.32 6.88
C PRO A 256 -17.39 -5.59 7.40
N GLY A 257 -16.42 -5.31 6.53
CA GLY A 257 -15.15 -4.66 6.85
C GLY A 257 -15.27 -3.25 7.46
N SER A 258 -14.14 -2.58 7.62
CA SER A 258 -14.07 -1.34 8.41
C SER A 258 -14.82 -0.17 7.75
N SER A 259 -15.24 0.81 8.55
CA SER A 259 -15.82 2.06 8.03
C SER A 259 -14.87 2.81 7.11
N ALA A 260 -13.56 2.65 7.27
CA ALA A 260 -12.57 3.26 6.39
C ALA A 260 -12.63 2.65 4.99
N ASP A 261 -12.62 1.32 4.89
CA ASP A 261 -12.71 0.61 3.61
C ASP A 261 -14.04 0.89 2.90
N GLN A 262 -15.14 0.88 3.66
CA GLN A 262 -16.47 1.22 3.15
C GLN A 262 -16.55 2.67 2.62
N ASN A 263 -15.92 3.62 3.32
CA ASN A 263 -15.89 5.03 2.89
C ASN A 263 -15.03 5.22 1.64
N SER A 264 -13.92 4.49 1.52
CA SER A 264 -13.07 4.51 0.32
C SER A 264 -13.82 3.98 -0.90
N LEU A 265 -14.46 2.80 -0.80
CA LEU A 265 -15.23 2.24 -1.92
C LEU A 265 -16.44 3.12 -2.29
N LYS A 266 -17.11 3.69 -1.27
CA LYS A 266 -18.18 4.67 -1.50
C LYS A 266 -17.69 5.83 -2.36
N ALA A 267 -16.53 6.41 -2.03
CA ALA A 267 -15.98 7.55 -2.74
C ALA A 267 -15.66 7.21 -4.21
N GLU A 268 -15.19 5.99 -4.47
CA GLU A 268 -14.95 5.48 -5.82
C GLU A 268 -16.25 5.37 -6.63
N PHE A 269 -17.28 4.72 -6.09
CA PHE A 269 -18.59 4.65 -6.77
C PHE A 269 -19.25 6.01 -6.93
N GLU A 270 -19.09 6.92 -5.97
CA GLU A 270 -19.60 8.29 -6.06
C GLU A 270 -18.93 9.08 -7.20
N ALA A 271 -17.61 8.95 -7.36
CA ALA A 271 -16.88 9.59 -8.46
C ALA A 271 -17.35 9.13 -9.85
N LEU A 272 -17.88 7.90 -9.96
CA LEU A 272 -18.42 7.35 -11.21
C LEU A 272 -19.89 7.67 -11.45
N THR A 273 -20.67 7.81 -10.39
CA THR A 273 -22.14 7.99 -10.47
C THR A 273 -22.59 9.44 -10.40
N ASP A 274 -21.73 10.35 -9.94
CA ASP A 274 -22.01 11.78 -9.81
C ASP A 274 -21.16 12.62 -10.78
N VAL A 275 -21.11 12.20 -12.05
CA VAL A 275 -20.38 12.93 -13.10
C VAL A 275 -21.15 14.20 -13.49
N ASN A 276 -20.92 15.27 -12.73
CA ASN A 276 -21.33 16.67 -12.91
C ASN A 276 -22.18 16.97 -14.17
N GLY A 277 -23.49 16.81 -14.04
CA GLY A 277 -24.46 17.52 -14.88
C GLY A 277 -24.76 16.96 -16.26
N ARG A 278 -24.32 15.73 -16.60
CA ARG A 278 -24.84 15.07 -17.80
C ARG A 278 -26.18 14.41 -17.48
N ILE A 279 -27.21 14.81 -18.22
CA ILE A 279 -28.57 14.25 -18.04
C ILE A 279 -28.46 12.76 -18.28
N CYS A 280 -28.87 11.97 -17.29
CA CYS A 280 -29.24 10.57 -17.45
C CYS A 280 -30.44 10.47 -18.39
N THR A 281 -30.20 10.71 -19.67
CA THR A 281 -31.19 10.58 -20.71
C THR A 281 -31.41 9.09 -20.87
N ASN A 282 -32.64 8.66 -20.61
CA ASN A 282 -33.08 7.31 -20.86
C ASN A 282 -32.56 6.85 -22.24
N PRO A 283 -31.67 5.84 -22.33
CA PRO A 283 -31.09 5.43 -23.61
C PRO A 283 -32.15 4.93 -24.59
N THR A 284 -33.38 4.67 -24.14
CA THR A 284 -34.49 4.32 -25.01
C THR A 284 -35.17 5.50 -25.70
N GLY A 285 -34.76 6.75 -25.44
CA GLY A 285 -35.28 7.94 -26.14
C GLY A 285 -36.81 8.10 -26.08
N LYS A 286 -37.44 7.59 -25.02
CA LYS A 286 -38.86 7.69 -24.74
C LYS A 286 -39.07 8.31 -23.37
#